data_AF-A0A7I9UXN3-F1
#
_entry.id   AF-A0A7I9UXN3-F1
#
_cell.length_a   1.000
_cell.length_b   1.000
_cell.length_c   1.000
_cell.angle_alpha   90.00
_cell.angle_beta   90.00
_cell.angle_gamma   90.00
#
_symmetry.space_group_name_H-M   'P 1'
#
loop_
_entity.id
_entity.type
_entity.pdbx_description
1 polymer ?
#
loop_
_entity_poly.entity_id
_entity_poly.type
_entity_poly.pdbx_seq_one_letter_code
_entity_poly.pdbx_strand_id
1 'polypeptide(L)'
;MAATIADSIAARPIMCDLVSAQSAVLEHNISPEVALRHKHAIGREVETIVAAIVRAIPDLTAAQAYQVIAYTLLLTAGAWPQTRPPAALQAAYESDPAVAATQMDFTETIRDLITVAIAGQLAIS
;
A
#
# COMPACT_ATOMS: atom_id res chain seq x y z
N MET A 1 0.60 9.56 12.21
CA MET A 1 -0.35 8.75 11.42
C MET A 1 0.35 8.03 10.27
N ALA A 2 0.93 8.75 9.29
CA ALA A 2 1.58 8.12 8.14
C ALA A 2 2.63 7.06 8.52
N ALA A 3 3.55 7.39 9.45
CA ALA A 3 4.52 6.42 9.97
C ALA A 3 3.84 5.17 10.57
N THR A 4 2.84 5.35 11.42
CA THR A 4 2.09 4.23 12.03
C THR A 4 1.44 3.32 11.00
N ILE A 5 0.87 3.88 9.93
CA ILE A 5 0.27 3.08 8.85
C ILE A 5 1.37 2.35 8.05
N ALA A 6 2.44 3.05 7.67
CA ALA A 6 3.56 2.47 6.93
C ALA A 6 4.23 1.32 7.69
N ASP A 7 4.56 1.53 8.96
CA ASP A 7 5.18 0.53 9.83
C ASP A 7 4.24 -0.69 10.02
N SER A 8 2.93 -0.44 10.14
CA SER A 8 1.91 -1.50 10.22
C SER A 8 1.83 -2.34 8.94
N ILE A 9 1.93 -1.72 7.76
CA ILE A 9 1.93 -2.43 6.47
C ILE A 9 3.23 -3.23 6.32
N ALA A 10 4.39 -2.61 6.58
CA ALA A 10 5.71 -3.24 6.48
C ALA A 10 5.85 -4.46 7.41
N ALA A 11 5.22 -4.42 8.59
CA ALA A 11 5.18 -5.55 9.52
C ALA A 11 4.33 -6.75 9.04
N ARG A 12 3.61 -6.63 7.91
CA ARG A 12 2.71 -7.67 7.36
C ARG A 12 3.14 -8.09 5.95
N PRO A 13 4.28 -8.78 5.79
CA PRO A 13 4.81 -9.13 4.49
C PRO A 13 3.87 -10.00 3.64
N ILE A 14 3.16 -10.95 4.26
CA ILE A 14 2.18 -11.82 3.56
C ILE A 14 1.02 -10.99 3.02
N MET A 15 0.54 -9.99 3.77
CA MET A 15 -0.50 -9.08 3.29
C MET A 15 -0.02 -8.31 2.06
N CYS A 16 1.22 -7.81 2.08
CA CYS A 16 1.81 -7.09 0.97
C CYS A 16 1.98 -7.99 -0.27
N ASP A 17 2.38 -9.26 -0.09
CA ASP A 17 2.42 -10.26 -1.16
C ASP A 17 1.04 -10.48 -1.78
N LEU A 18 0.00 -10.64 -0.94
CA LEU A 18 -1.38 -10.82 -1.40
C LEU A 18 -1.94 -9.59 -2.13
N VAL A 19 -1.65 -8.38 -1.62
CA VAL A 19 -2.06 -7.12 -2.26
C VAL A 19 -1.40 -6.97 -3.63
N SER A 20 -0.10 -7.27 -3.72
CA SER A 20 0.67 -7.18 -4.97
C SER A 20 0.19 -8.17 -6.04
N ALA A 21 -0.30 -9.34 -5.62
CA ALA A 21 -0.82 -10.37 -6.52
C ALA A 21 -2.33 -10.23 -6.81
N GLN A 22 -3.05 -9.31 -6.15
CA GLN A 22 -4.52 -9.29 -6.17
C GLN A 22 -5.08 -9.11 -7.59
N SER A 23 -4.75 -8.00 -8.24
CA SER A 23 -5.31 -7.67 -9.56
C SER A 23 -4.74 -8.56 -10.66
N ALA A 24 -3.45 -8.88 -10.62
CA ALA A 24 -2.78 -9.64 -11.68
C ALA A 24 -3.01 -11.16 -11.59
N VAL A 25 -3.26 -11.71 -10.39
CA VAL A 25 -3.37 -13.16 -10.19
C VAL A 25 -4.73 -13.52 -9.61
N LEU A 26 -5.04 -13.08 -8.39
CA LEU A 26 -6.22 -13.55 -7.67
C LEU A 26 -7.51 -13.30 -8.47
N GLU A 27 -7.71 -12.07 -8.95
CA GLU A 27 -8.95 -11.66 -9.62
C GLU A 27 -9.18 -12.37 -10.96
N HIS A 28 -8.13 -12.89 -11.60
CA HIS A 28 -8.23 -13.68 -12.83
C HIS A 28 -8.52 -15.17 -12.58
N ASN A 29 -8.35 -15.67 -11.35
CA ASN A 29 -8.33 -17.10 -11.03
C ASN A 29 -9.43 -17.54 -10.05
N ILE A 30 -10.44 -16.69 -9.82
CA ILE A 30 -11.57 -16.97 -8.92
C ILE A 30 -12.91 -16.84 -9.64
N SER A 31 -13.93 -17.51 -9.12
CA SER A 31 -15.29 -17.34 -9.63
C SER A 31 -15.85 -15.96 -9.24
N PRO A 32 -16.84 -15.43 -10.00
CA PRO A 32 -17.50 -14.17 -9.65
C PRO A 32 -18.08 -14.14 -8.23
N GLU A 33 -18.61 -15.27 -7.75
CA GLU A 33 -19.14 -15.40 -6.39
C GLU A 33 -18.04 -15.20 -5.33
N VAL A 34 -16.87 -15.81 -5.52
CA VAL A 34 -15.73 -15.64 -4.62
C VAL A 34 -15.21 -14.20 -4.68
N ALA A 35 -15.15 -13.60 -5.86
CA ALA A 35 -14.77 -12.20 -6.04
C ALA A 35 -15.70 -11.24 -5.27
N LEU A 36 -17.03 -11.43 -5.38
CA LEU A 36 -18.01 -10.63 -4.66
C LEU A 36 -17.84 -10.75 -3.14
N ARG A 37 -17.73 -11.98 -2.63
CA ARG A 37 -17.52 -12.22 -1.19
C ARG A 37 -16.23 -11.57 -0.70
N HIS A 38 -15.16 -11.66 -1.48
CA HIS A 38 -13.86 -11.04 -1.17
C HIS A 38 -13.96 -9.51 -1.12
N LYS A 39 -14.56 -8.88 -2.13
CA LYS A 39 -14.74 -7.41 -2.18
C LYS A 39 -15.61 -6.90 -1.03
N HIS A 40 -16.68 -7.62 -0.66
CA HIS A 40 -17.49 -7.27 0.51
C HIS A 40 -16.72 -7.39 1.82
N ALA A 41 -15.87 -8.42 1.97
CA ALA A 41 -15.04 -8.57 3.16
C ALA A 41 -14.04 -7.40 3.27
N ILE A 42 -13.34 -7.08 2.19
CA ILE A 42 -12.43 -5.92 2.15
C ILE A 42 -13.16 -4.62 2.47
N GLY A 43 -14.36 -4.40 1.90
CA GLY A 43 -15.13 -3.17 2.12
C GLY A 43 -15.40 -2.87 3.59
N ARG A 44 -15.79 -3.89 4.38
CA ARG A 44 -16.03 -3.73 5.83
C ARG A 44 -14.77 -3.37 6.62
N GLU A 45 -13.64 -3.97 6.26
CA GLU A 45 -12.35 -3.64 6.90
C GLU A 45 -11.92 -2.21 6.54
N VAL A 46 -12.13 -1.79 5.29
CA VAL A 46 -11.85 -0.43 4.84
C VAL A 46 -12.69 0.59 5.61
N GLU A 47 -13.98 0.34 5.84
CA GLU A 47 -14.84 1.23 6.66
C GLU A 47 -14.27 1.43 8.08
N THR A 48 -13.75 0.36 8.69
CA THR A 48 -13.12 0.42 10.01
C THR A 48 -11.86 1.30 10.00
N ILE A 49 -11.04 1.17 8.97
CA ILE A 49 -9.81 1.98 8.80
C ILE A 49 -10.16 3.44 8.49
N VAL A 50 -11.14 3.70 7.63
CA VAL A 50 -11.64 5.06 7.32
C VAL A 50 -12.07 5.76 8.59
N ALA A 51 -12.89 5.11 9.42
CA ALA A 51 -13.33 5.67 10.70
C ALA A 51 -12.16 5.98 11.64
N ALA A 52 -11.11 5.15 11.64
CA ALA A 52 -9.90 5.39 12.43
C ALA A 52 -9.08 6.59 11.91
N ILE A 53 -8.96 6.75 10.59
CA ILE A 53 -8.26 7.88 9.97
C ILE A 53 -9.00 9.18 10.25
N VAL A 54 -10.31 9.24 10.02
CA VAL A 54 -11.13 10.44 10.28
C VAL A 54 -11.08 10.83 11.76
N ARG A 55 -11.13 9.87 12.68
CA ARG A 55 -11.01 10.16 14.13
C ARG A 55 -9.66 10.81 14.48
N ALA A 56 -8.60 10.43 13.77
CA ALA A 56 -7.26 10.94 14.05
C ALA A 56 -6.89 12.20 13.25
N ILE A 57 -7.59 12.46 12.13
CA ILE A 57 -7.45 13.65 11.29
C ILE A 57 -8.86 14.16 10.97
N PRO A 58 -9.50 14.91 11.89
CA PRO A 58 -10.91 15.31 11.75
C PRO A 58 -11.21 16.20 10.53
N ASP A 59 -10.19 16.85 9.96
CA ASP A 59 -10.32 17.69 8.77
C ASP A 59 -10.47 16.86 7.48
N LEU A 60 -10.25 15.54 7.53
CA LEU A 60 -10.55 14.64 6.41
C LEU A 60 -12.01 14.18 6.46
N THR A 61 -12.71 14.29 5.33
CA THR A 61 -13.97 13.59 5.13
C THR A 61 -13.73 12.08 5.00
N ALA A 62 -14.79 11.27 5.21
CA ALA A 62 -14.72 9.82 5.01
C ALA A 62 -14.31 9.44 3.58
N ALA A 63 -14.75 10.20 2.57
CA ALA A 63 -14.38 9.98 1.17
C ALA A 63 -12.89 10.23 0.92
N GLN A 64 -12.33 11.30 1.49
CA GLN A 64 -10.90 11.61 1.39
C GLN A 64 -10.05 10.57 2.13
N ALA A 65 -10.46 10.17 3.33
CA ALA A 65 -9.81 9.09 4.07
C ALA A 65 -9.83 7.76 3.30
N TYR A 66 -10.94 7.43 2.62
CA TYR A 66 -11.02 6.29 1.71
C TYR A 66 -10.01 6.41 0.56
N GLN A 67 -9.89 7.58 -0.08
CA GLN A 67 -8.90 7.80 -1.15
C GLN A 67 -7.47 7.60 -0.67
N VAL A 68 -7.12 8.06 0.55
CA VAL A 68 -5.81 7.80 1.15
C VAL A 68 -5.53 6.30 1.24
N ILE A 69 -6.50 5.49 1.69
CA ILE A 69 -6.34 4.03 1.77
C ILE A 69 -6.19 3.42 0.37
N ALA A 70 -7.02 3.83 -0.59
CA ALA A 70 -6.97 3.33 -1.96
C ALA A 70 -5.59 3.57 -2.60
N TYR A 71 -5.04 4.79 -2.45
CA TYR A 71 -3.69 5.11 -2.91
C TYR A 71 -2.63 4.31 -2.18
N THR A 72 -2.75 4.16 -0.86
CA THR A 72 -1.81 3.35 -0.06
C THR A 72 -1.74 1.91 -0.55
N LEU A 73 -2.88 1.27 -0.83
CA LEU A 73 -2.93 -0.11 -1.33
C LEU A 73 -2.36 -0.23 -2.75
N LEU A 74 -2.71 0.71 -3.64
CA LEU A 74 -2.16 0.75 -5.00
C LEU A 74 -0.64 0.87 -5.00
N LEU A 75 -0.11 1.77 -4.17
CA LEU A 75 1.33 1.99 -4.05
C LEU A 75 2.03 0.82 -3.36
N THR A 76 1.41 0.21 -2.36
CA THR A 76 1.90 -1.03 -1.75
C THR A 76 2.05 -2.13 -2.79
N ALA A 77 1.04 -2.33 -3.65
CA ALA A 77 1.08 -3.35 -4.70
C ALA A 77 2.23 -3.15 -5.70
N GLY A 78 2.60 -1.89 -5.99
CA GLY A 78 3.69 -1.55 -6.90
C GLY A 78 5.07 -1.51 -6.24
N ALA A 79 5.18 -1.00 -5.02
CA ALA A 79 6.45 -0.81 -4.33
C ALA A 79 6.98 -2.12 -3.72
N TRP A 80 6.10 -2.97 -3.18
CA TRP A 80 6.52 -4.16 -2.44
C TRP A 80 7.34 -5.18 -3.26
N PRO A 81 6.99 -5.51 -4.51
CA PRO A 81 7.81 -6.40 -5.32
C PRO A 81 9.19 -5.81 -5.65
N GLN A 82 9.30 -4.47 -5.74
CA GLN A 82 10.55 -3.80 -6.09
C GLN A 82 11.60 -3.89 -4.97
N THR A 83 11.16 -3.98 -3.71
CA THR A 83 12.07 -4.16 -2.57
C THR A 83 12.41 -5.64 -2.31
N ARG A 84 12.02 -6.53 -3.22
CA ARG A 84 12.28 -7.97 -3.18
C ARG A 84 12.93 -8.42 -4.50
N PRO A 85 14.11 -7.88 -4.83
CA PRO A 85 14.75 -8.12 -6.11
C PRO A 85 15.10 -9.61 -6.29
N PRO A 86 14.99 -10.17 -7.51
CA PRO A 86 15.47 -11.51 -7.80
C PRO A 86 17.00 -11.57 -7.71
N ALA A 87 17.57 -12.79 -7.58
CA ALA A 87 19.00 -13.01 -7.38
C ALA A 87 19.91 -12.30 -8.41
N ALA A 88 19.49 -12.25 -9.68
CA ALA A 88 20.25 -11.55 -10.73
C ALA A 88 20.37 -10.04 -10.47
N LEU A 89 19.32 -9.41 -9.94
CA LEU A 89 19.33 -7.99 -9.61
C LEU A 89 20.06 -7.72 -8.29
N GLN A 90 19.99 -8.65 -7.32
CA GLN A 90 20.82 -8.60 -6.11
C GLN A 90 22.32 -8.60 -6.44
N ALA A 91 22.76 -9.51 -7.32
CA ALA A 91 24.15 -9.57 -7.77
C ALA A 91 24.59 -8.27 -8.47
N ALA A 92 23.70 -7.64 -9.25
CA ALA A 92 23.98 -6.33 -9.85
C ALA A 92 24.22 -5.25 -8.79
N TYR A 93 23.37 -5.19 -7.75
CA TYR A 93 23.53 -4.25 -6.64
C TYR A 93 24.83 -4.48 -5.86
N GLU A 94 25.22 -5.73 -5.63
CA GLU A 94 26.49 -6.05 -4.96
C GLU A 94 27.71 -5.62 -5.78
N SER A 95 27.60 -5.63 -7.12
CA SER A 95 28.69 -5.31 -8.03
C SER A 95 28.89 -3.82 -8.33
N ASP A 96 27.82 -3.01 -8.22
CA ASP A 96 27.85 -1.59 -8.56
C ASP A 96 27.14 -0.74 -7.47
N PRO A 97 27.91 -0.02 -6.63
CA PRO A 97 27.36 0.87 -5.60
C PRO A 97 26.46 1.98 -6.14
N ALA A 98 26.67 2.46 -7.36
CA ALA A 98 25.83 3.50 -7.96
C ALA A 98 24.44 2.95 -8.30
N VAL A 99 24.36 1.68 -8.71
CA VAL A 99 23.10 0.97 -8.95
C VAL A 99 22.45 0.57 -7.62
N ALA A 100 23.22 0.14 -6.61
CA ALA A 100 22.70 -0.15 -5.27
C ALA A 100 22.05 1.08 -4.62
N ALA A 101 22.57 2.29 -4.88
CA ALA A 101 22.02 3.53 -4.36
C ALA A 101 20.61 3.86 -4.89
N THR A 102 20.13 3.16 -5.93
CA THR A 102 18.75 3.31 -6.43
C THR A 102 17.77 2.38 -5.73
N GLN A 103 18.21 1.56 -4.76
CA GLN A 103 17.32 0.70 -4.00
C GLN A 103 16.35 1.53 -3.16
N MET A 104 15.09 1.15 -3.25
CA MET A 104 14.00 1.77 -2.51
C MET A 104 13.87 1.13 -1.13
N ASP A 105 13.79 1.92 -0.07
CA ASP A 105 13.25 1.45 1.21
C ASP A 105 11.71 1.46 1.15
N PHE A 106 11.10 0.30 1.37
CA PHE A 106 9.66 0.16 1.27
C PHE A 106 8.92 1.01 2.31
N THR A 107 9.38 0.99 3.56
CA THR A 107 8.67 1.62 4.68
C THR A 107 8.72 3.13 4.57
N GLU A 108 9.90 3.67 4.25
CA GLU A 108 10.10 5.09 3.99
C GLU A 108 9.25 5.55 2.81
N THR A 109 9.28 4.82 1.69
CA THR A 109 8.50 5.16 0.50
C THR A 109 7.00 5.19 0.78
N ILE A 110 6.48 4.18 1.46
CA ILE A 110 5.05 4.12 1.81
C ILE A 110 4.68 5.25 2.78
N ARG A 111 5.54 5.56 3.76
CA ARG A 111 5.32 6.66 4.70
C ARG A 111 5.24 8.01 3.98
N ASP A 112 6.16 8.28 3.06
CA ASP A 112 6.19 9.53 2.31
C ASP A 112 4.97 9.66 1.42
N LEU A 113 4.59 8.58 0.74
CA LEU A 113 3.42 8.58 -0.13
C LEU A 113 2.11 8.77 0.64
N ILE A 114 1.96 8.14 1.81
CA ILE A 114 0.80 8.37 2.68
C ILE A 114 0.76 9.82 3.15
N THR A 115 1.92 10.40 3.48
CA THR A 115 2.01 11.81 3.88
C THR A 115 1.57 12.74 2.75
N VAL A 116 2.07 12.51 1.54
CA VAL A 116 1.67 13.25 0.33
C VAL A 116 0.18 13.08 0.03
N ALA A 117 -0.36 11.86 0.14
CA ALA A 117 -1.77 11.60 -0.09
C ALA A 117 -2.66 12.37 0.92
N ILE A 118 -2.34 12.32 2.21
CA ILE A 118 -3.08 13.06 3.24
C ILE A 118 -2.99 14.57 3.00
N ALA A 119 -1.78 15.10 2.79
CA ALA A 119 -1.59 16.53 2.55
C ALA A 119 -2.32 16.99 1.27
N GLY A 120 -2.25 16.20 0.21
CA GLY A 120 -2.95 16.46 -1.04
C GLY A 120 -4.47 16.46 -0.87
N GLN A 121 -5.03 15.50 -0.13
CA GLN A 121 -6.47 15.48 0.16
C GLN A 121 -6.91 16.71 0.98
N LEU A 122 -6.12 17.15 1.95
CA LEU A 122 -6.42 18.35 2.75
C LEU A 122 -6.30 19.65 1.94
N ALA A 123 -5.39 19.71 0.98
CA ALA A 123 -5.15 20.91 0.16
C ALA A 123 -6.19 21.13 -0.94
N ILE A 124 -6.87 20.06 -1.38
CA ILE A 124 -7.95 20.13 -2.39
C ILE A 124 -9.35 20.22 -1.77
N SER A 125 -9.43 20.32 -0.43
CA SER A 125 -10.66 20.54 0.35
C SER A 125 -11.20 21.95 0.22
#